data_AF-A0A258AZN3-F1
#
_entry.id   AF-A0A258AZN3-F1
#
_cell.length_a   1.000
_cell.length_b   1.000
_cell.length_c   1.000
_cell.angle_alpha   90.00
_cell.angle_beta   90.00
_cell.angle_gamma   90.00
#
_symmetry.space_group_name_H-M   'P 1'
#
loop_
_entity.id
_entity.type
_entity.pdbx_description
1 polymer ?
#
loop_
_entity_poly.entity_id
_entity_poly.type
_entity_poly.pdbx_seq_one_letter_code
_entity_poly.pdbx_strand_id
1 'polypeptide(L)'
;MKHPSEEHDLIRWIDGEMNETERTSFEERLKQDPVLATEAQQMRALSSSLRAHLPAEMRVPHADYFNTQIEVRITQMALDDSRSKQAGTNWGAALQWLRQPWFALAGAAALAVLGFFLLSPDTSSASESMILSSYTPNTNVQARTYHDIGAEATVLMLDGLDAVPADRKVSGINIQRSEVEPELASTTMYDKQGAAVLMISRDALGNPMISPRG
;
A
#
# COMPACT_ATOMS: atom_id res chain seq x y z
N MET A 1 -33.74 -13.73 26.41
CA MET A 1 -32.85 -12.70 25.86
C MET A 1 -31.47 -12.98 26.42
N LYS A 2 -30.44 -13.16 25.57
CA LYS A 2 -29.06 -13.37 26.04
C LYS A 2 -28.56 -12.04 26.61
N HIS A 3 -28.20 -12.02 27.89
CA HIS A 3 -27.44 -10.90 28.44
C HIS A 3 -26.14 -10.76 27.63
N PRO A 4 -25.71 -9.55 27.24
CA PRO A 4 -24.35 -9.33 26.76
C PRO A 4 -23.37 -9.93 27.78
N SER A 5 -22.21 -10.41 27.32
CA SER A 5 -21.18 -10.84 28.26
C SER A 5 -20.87 -9.69 29.23
N GLU A 6 -20.68 -10.01 30.51
CA GLU A 6 -20.44 -9.02 31.57
C GLU A 6 -19.30 -8.05 31.22
N GLU A 7 -18.29 -8.56 30.53
CA GLU A 7 -17.15 -7.82 29.97
C GLU A 7 -17.57 -6.77 28.91
N HIS A 8 -18.57 -7.08 28.07
CA HIS A 8 -19.08 -6.16 27.06
C HIS A 8 -19.89 -5.01 27.69
N ASP A 9 -20.69 -5.30 28.71
CA ASP A 9 -21.38 -4.25 29.48
C ASP A 9 -20.36 -3.37 30.22
N LEU A 10 -19.30 -3.95 30.77
CA LEU A 10 -18.24 -3.21 31.44
C LEU A 10 -17.53 -2.22 30.51
N ILE A 11 -17.16 -2.65 29.30
CA ILE A 11 -16.53 -1.79 28.29
C ILE A 11 -17.47 -0.65 27.89
N ARG A 12 -18.72 -0.95 27.53
CA ARG A 12 -19.72 0.07 27.15
C ARG A 12 -19.95 1.11 28.25
N TRP A 13 -19.91 0.68 29.51
CA TRP A 13 -20.03 1.60 30.65
C TRP A 13 -18.81 2.51 30.82
N ILE A 14 -17.59 2.00 30.58
CA ILE A 14 -16.36 2.79 30.64
C ILE A 14 -16.31 3.82 29.51
N ASP A 15 -16.72 3.44 28.30
CA ASP A 15 -16.71 4.30 27.12
C ASP A 15 -17.87 5.31 27.11
N GLY A 16 -18.85 5.15 28.01
CA GLY A 16 -19.99 6.06 28.12
C GLY A 16 -21.06 5.82 27.04
N GLU A 17 -21.06 4.65 26.42
CA GLU A 17 -22.01 4.24 25.37
C GLU A 17 -23.33 3.70 25.92
N MET A 18 -23.46 3.60 27.25
CA MET A 18 -24.71 3.22 27.91
C MET A 18 -25.65 4.41 28.04
N ASN A 19 -26.95 4.16 27.81
CA ASN A 19 -27.98 5.14 28.15
C ASN A 19 -28.20 5.21 29.69
N GLU A 20 -28.95 6.22 30.14
CA GLU A 20 -29.10 6.50 31.57
C GLU A 20 -29.78 5.36 32.35
N THR A 21 -30.71 4.65 31.73
CA THR A 21 -31.38 3.49 32.33
C THR A 21 -30.47 2.26 32.42
N GLU A 22 -29.70 1.98 31.37
CA GLU A 22 -28.72 0.89 31.34
C GLU A 22 -27.63 1.14 32.39
N ARG A 23 -27.13 2.38 32.44
CA ARG A 23 -26.12 2.80 33.40
C ARG A 23 -26.57 2.61 34.84
N THR A 24 -27.78 3.05 35.17
CA THR A 24 -28.32 2.88 36.53
C THR A 24 -28.40 1.41 36.91
N SER A 25 -28.88 0.55 36.00
CA SER A 25 -28.95 -0.89 36.24
C SER A 25 -27.57 -1.56 36.39
N PHE A 26 -26.56 -1.06 35.66
CA PHE A 26 -25.19 -1.54 35.78
C PHE A 26 -24.53 -1.08 37.09
N GLU A 27 -24.77 0.17 37.51
CA GLU A 27 -24.28 0.69 38.79
C GLU A 27 -24.91 0.00 40.00
N GLU A 28 -26.17 -0.44 39.90
CA GLU A 28 -26.77 -1.32 40.92
C GLU A 28 -26.09 -2.69 40.98
N ARG A 29 -25.76 -3.28 39.82
CA ARG A 29 -24.97 -4.53 39.77
C ARG A 29 -23.58 -4.37 40.37
N LEU A 30 -22.88 -3.26 40.11
CA LEU A 30 -21.59 -2.95 40.73
C LEU A 30 -21.66 -2.86 42.26
N LYS A 31 -22.81 -2.45 42.84
CA LYS A 31 -23.00 -2.45 44.29
C LYS A 31 -23.23 -3.85 44.86
N GLN A 32 -23.77 -4.76 44.06
CA GLN A 32 -24.09 -6.13 44.46
C GLN A 32 -22.92 -7.08 44.25
N ASP A 33 -22.02 -6.80 43.31
CA ASP A 33 -20.85 -7.62 43.00
C ASP A 33 -19.52 -6.88 43.27
N PRO A 34 -18.82 -7.20 44.36
CA PRO A 34 -17.54 -6.56 44.70
C PRO A 34 -16.39 -6.95 43.76
N VAL A 35 -16.48 -8.09 43.06
CA VAL A 35 -15.44 -8.52 42.10
C VAL A 35 -15.54 -7.65 40.85
N LEU A 36 -16.74 -7.50 40.30
CA LEU A 36 -17.02 -6.63 39.17
C LEU A 36 -16.69 -5.16 39.48
N ALA A 37 -16.98 -4.70 40.71
CA ALA A 37 -16.59 -3.36 41.15
C ALA A 37 -15.08 -3.13 41.13
N THR A 38 -14.30 -4.13 41.55
CA THR A 38 -12.84 -4.07 41.57
C THR A 38 -12.28 -4.01 40.14
N GLU A 39 -12.79 -4.86 39.25
CA GLU A 39 -12.40 -4.87 37.83
C GLU A 39 -12.71 -3.53 37.15
N ALA A 40 -13.92 -3.00 37.37
CA ALA A 40 -14.33 -1.69 36.86
C ALA A 40 -13.44 -0.55 37.34
N GLN A 41 -12.99 -0.61 38.61
CA GLN A 41 -12.06 0.38 39.16
C GLN A 41 -10.67 0.26 38.52
N GLN A 42 -10.17 -0.95 38.29
CA GLN A 42 -8.88 -1.19 37.64
C GLN A 42 -8.86 -0.69 36.21
N MET A 43 -9.90 -0.97 35.42
CA MET A 43 -9.99 -0.49 34.04
C MET A 43 -10.12 1.04 33.96
N ARG A 44 -10.82 1.67 34.91
CA ARG A 44 -10.85 3.15 35.02
C ARG A 44 -9.49 3.74 35.39
N ALA A 45 -8.76 3.10 36.30
CA ALA A 45 -7.42 3.54 36.65
C ALA A 45 -6.47 3.43 35.44
N LEU A 46 -6.59 2.35 34.67
CA LEU A 46 -5.84 2.15 33.43
C LEU A 46 -6.19 3.22 32.39
N SER A 47 -7.48 3.46 32.12
CA SER A 47 -7.91 4.46 31.13
C SER A 47 -7.48 5.88 31.52
N SER A 48 -7.55 6.22 32.81
CA SER A 48 -7.04 7.49 33.32
C SER A 48 -5.52 7.61 33.17
N SER A 49 -4.78 6.52 33.42
CA SER A 49 -3.33 6.49 33.24
C SER A 49 -2.95 6.67 31.77
N LEU A 50 -3.61 5.96 30.86
CA LEU A 50 -3.41 6.11 29.42
C LEU A 50 -3.70 7.53 28.97
N ARG A 51 -4.81 8.12 29.41
CA ARG A 51 -5.18 9.51 29.07
C ARG A 51 -4.20 10.54 29.64
N ALA A 52 -3.58 10.27 30.79
CA ALA A 52 -2.57 11.15 31.36
C ALA A 52 -1.23 11.12 30.60
N HIS A 53 -0.90 10.00 29.95
CA HIS A 53 0.35 9.83 29.22
C HIS A 53 0.21 9.98 27.70
N LEU A 54 -1.02 9.93 27.17
CA LEU A 54 -1.30 10.18 25.76
C LEU A 54 -1.47 11.69 25.52
N PRO A 55 -0.75 12.28 24.56
CA PRO A 55 -0.99 13.66 24.18
C PRO A 55 -2.43 13.81 23.65
N ALA A 56 -3.19 14.73 24.25
CA ALA A 56 -4.61 14.96 23.94
C ALA A 56 -4.88 15.39 22.49
N GLU A 57 -3.88 16.01 21.86
CA GLU A 57 -3.87 16.39 20.45
C GLU A 57 -2.48 16.10 19.89
N MET A 58 -2.35 14.98 19.20
CA MET A 58 -1.25 14.77 18.28
C MET A 58 -1.73 15.25 16.92
N ARG A 59 -1.23 16.40 16.43
CA ARG A 59 -1.42 16.75 15.02
C ARG A 59 -0.86 15.59 14.20
N VAL A 60 -1.71 14.94 13.41
CA VAL A 60 -1.29 13.88 12.49
C VAL A 60 -0.11 14.43 11.68
N PRO A 61 1.10 13.86 11.81
CA PRO A 61 2.23 14.30 11.00
C PRO A 61 1.85 14.13 9.54
N HIS A 62 1.94 15.23 8.77
CA HIS A 62 1.61 15.24 7.33
C HIS A 62 0.16 14.84 7.01
N ALA A 63 -0.82 15.52 7.60
CA ALA A 63 -2.24 15.33 7.28
C ALA A 63 -2.54 15.35 5.76
N ASP A 64 -1.85 16.21 5.01
CA ASP A 64 -1.99 16.28 3.56
C ASP A 64 -1.56 14.99 2.87
N TYR A 65 -0.45 14.37 3.32
CA TYR A 65 0.02 13.08 2.79
C TYR A 65 -0.93 11.94 3.12
N PHE A 66 -1.44 11.91 4.35
CA PHE A 66 -2.45 10.92 4.75
C PHE A 66 -3.70 11.00 3.87
N ASN A 67 -4.17 12.22 3.58
CA ASN A 67 -5.30 12.45 2.69
C ASN A 67 -5.00 11.98 1.25
N THR A 68 -3.81 12.26 0.73
CA THR A 68 -3.39 11.78 -0.60
C THR A 68 -3.38 10.25 -0.68
N GLN A 69 -2.90 9.56 0.36
CA GLN A 69 -2.89 8.09 0.38
C GLN A 69 -4.31 7.51 0.41
N ILE A 70 -5.24 8.14 1.12
CA ILE A 70 -6.65 7.75 1.10
C ILE A 70 -7.25 7.93 -0.30
N GLU A 71 -7.01 9.07 -0.95
CA GLU A 71 -7.52 9.35 -2.30
C GLU A 71 -6.96 8.37 -3.34
N VAL A 72 -5.66 8.09 -3.30
CA VAL A 72 -5.02 7.07 -4.15
C VAL A 72 -5.65 5.71 -3.93
N ARG A 73 -5.95 5.35 -2.66
CA ARG A 73 -6.53 4.04 -2.37
C ARG A 73 -7.97 3.92 -2.85
N ILE A 74 -8.78 4.98 -2.68
CA ILE A 74 -10.16 5.03 -3.16
C ILE A 74 -10.21 4.94 -4.69
N THR A 75 -9.35 5.70 -5.38
CA THR A 75 -9.30 5.69 -6.85
C THR A 75 -8.87 4.33 -7.41
N GLN A 76 -7.89 3.67 -6.79
CA GLN A 76 -7.53 2.29 -7.14
C GLN A 76 -8.68 1.30 -6.98
N MET A 77 -9.39 1.36 -5.84
CA MET A 77 -10.55 0.50 -5.60
C MET A 77 -11.65 0.72 -6.64
N ALA A 78 -11.91 1.97 -7.02
CA ALA A 78 -12.90 2.29 -8.06
C ALA A 78 -12.49 1.75 -9.44
N LEU A 79 -11.21 1.80 -9.79
CA LEU A 79 -10.69 1.24 -11.03
C LEU A 79 -10.79 -0.30 -11.05
N ASP A 80 -10.45 -0.97 -9.95
CA ASP A 80 -10.57 -2.43 -9.84
C ASP A 80 -12.03 -2.90 -9.89
N ASP A 81 -12.95 -2.15 -9.26
CA ASP A 81 -14.40 -2.37 -9.36
C ASP A 81 -14.92 -2.19 -10.80
N SER A 82 -14.38 -1.23 -11.56
CA SER A 82 -14.75 -1.03 -12.96
C SER A 82 -14.24 -2.18 -13.85
N ARG A 83 -13.00 -2.65 -13.63
CA ARG A 83 -12.40 -3.77 -14.37
C ARG A 83 -13.12 -5.08 -14.11
N SER A 84 -13.51 -5.35 -12.86
CA SER A 84 -14.27 -6.55 -12.50
C SER A 84 -15.68 -6.57 -13.11
N LYS A 85 -16.32 -5.40 -13.27
CA LYS A 85 -17.63 -5.27 -13.94
C LYS A 85 -17.53 -5.35 -15.47
N GLN A 86 -16.42 -4.94 -16.07
CA GLN A 86 -16.18 -5.00 -17.52
C GLN A 86 -15.82 -6.43 -18.00
N ALA A 87 -15.37 -7.31 -17.11
CA ALA A 87 -15.04 -8.72 -17.39
C ALA A 87 -16.29 -9.63 -17.53
N GLY A 88 -17.37 -9.11 -18.12
CA GLY A 88 -18.58 -9.87 -18.41
C GLY A 88 -18.37 -10.95 -19.47
N THR A 89 -18.11 -12.19 -19.03
CA THR A 89 -18.68 -13.46 -19.50
C THR A 89 -19.05 -13.53 -21.00
N ASN A 90 -18.08 -13.81 -21.87
CA ASN A 90 -18.32 -14.13 -23.30
C ASN A 90 -18.36 -15.66 -23.52
N TRP A 91 -19.39 -16.33 -23.00
CA TRP A 91 -19.53 -17.80 -23.06
C TRP A 91 -19.88 -18.35 -24.46
N GLY A 92 -20.27 -17.49 -25.40
CA GLY A 92 -20.62 -17.87 -26.78
C GLY A 92 -19.43 -18.17 -27.69
N ALA A 93 -18.26 -17.57 -27.43
CA ALA A 93 -17.06 -17.76 -28.27
C ALA A 93 -16.29 -19.04 -27.96
N ALA A 94 -16.40 -19.55 -26.72
CA ALA A 94 -15.66 -20.73 -26.26
C ALA A 94 -16.16 -22.06 -26.84
N LEU A 95 -17.42 -22.14 -27.29
CA LEU A 95 -18.06 -23.38 -27.74
C LEU A 95 -18.13 -23.55 -29.26
N GLN A 96 -17.76 -22.53 -30.04
CA GLN A 96 -17.77 -22.60 -31.51
C GLN A 96 -16.51 -23.25 -32.10
N TRP A 97 -15.41 -23.33 -31.35
CA TRP A 97 -14.12 -23.86 -31.82
C TRP A 97 -14.00 -25.40 -31.74
N LEU A 98 -14.88 -26.09 -31.01
CA LEU A 98 -14.82 -27.55 -30.86
C LEU A 98 -15.50 -28.35 -32.01
N ARG A 99 -16.13 -27.66 -32.97
CA ARG A 99 -17.06 -28.30 -33.92
C ARG A 99 -16.60 -28.34 -35.38
N GLN A 100 -15.31 -28.19 -35.65
CA GLN A 100 -14.79 -28.16 -37.02
C GLN A 100 -13.82 -29.34 -37.29
N PRO A 101 -14.10 -30.19 -38.31
CA PRO A 101 -13.54 -31.55 -38.43
C PRO A 101 -12.08 -31.66 -38.95
N TRP A 102 -11.35 -30.55 -39.04
CA TRP A 102 -10.01 -30.47 -39.65
C TRP A 102 -8.88 -30.22 -38.64
N PHE A 103 -9.20 -30.15 -37.35
CA PHE A 103 -8.23 -29.92 -36.25
C PHE A 103 -7.39 -31.13 -35.83
N ALA A 104 -7.58 -32.32 -36.39
CA ALA A 104 -6.83 -33.49 -35.95
C ALA A 104 -5.36 -33.52 -36.43
N LEU A 105 -5.01 -32.86 -37.55
CA LEU A 105 -3.71 -33.12 -38.20
C LEU A 105 -2.91 -31.89 -38.67
N ALA A 106 -3.52 -30.71 -38.82
CA ALA A 106 -2.81 -29.50 -39.27
C ALA A 106 -2.60 -28.44 -38.17
N GLY A 107 -3.18 -28.64 -36.97
CA GLY A 107 -3.14 -27.67 -35.88
C GLY A 107 -1.76 -27.50 -35.23
N ALA A 108 -0.89 -28.50 -35.26
CA ALA A 108 0.35 -28.44 -34.47
C ALA A 108 1.38 -27.44 -35.02
N ALA A 109 1.53 -27.30 -36.34
CA ALA A 109 2.62 -26.54 -36.93
C ALA A 109 2.28 -25.06 -37.20
N ALA A 110 1.05 -24.76 -37.62
CA ALA A 110 0.63 -23.38 -37.88
C ALA A 110 0.37 -22.58 -36.59
N LEU A 111 -0.06 -23.25 -35.50
CA LEU A 111 -0.25 -22.62 -34.18
C LEU A 111 1.07 -22.21 -33.52
N ALA A 112 2.19 -22.88 -33.82
CA ALA A 112 3.48 -22.52 -33.24
C ALA A 112 4.03 -21.20 -33.81
N VAL A 113 3.83 -20.96 -35.11
CA VAL A 113 4.37 -19.78 -35.80
C VAL A 113 3.44 -18.57 -35.69
N LEU A 114 2.12 -18.76 -35.74
CA LEU A 114 1.16 -17.69 -35.45
C LEU A 114 1.10 -17.36 -33.94
N GLY A 115 1.33 -18.34 -33.05
CA GLY A 115 1.41 -18.10 -31.60
C GLY A 115 2.60 -17.23 -31.16
N PHE A 116 3.69 -17.19 -31.94
CA PHE A 116 4.85 -16.36 -31.65
C PHE A 116 4.71 -14.92 -32.19
N PHE A 117 3.92 -14.70 -33.25
CA PHE A 117 3.80 -13.41 -33.92
C PHE A 117 2.52 -12.62 -33.57
N LEU A 118 1.48 -13.23 -32.99
CA LEU A 118 0.16 -12.58 -32.85
C LEU A 118 -0.25 -12.01 -31.48
N LEU A 119 0.46 -12.19 -30.36
CA LEU A 119 0.09 -11.47 -29.11
C LEU A 119 1.28 -11.10 -28.22
N SER A 120 2.40 -10.69 -28.82
CA SER A 120 3.25 -9.71 -28.14
C SER A 120 2.36 -8.54 -27.73
N PRO A 121 2.12 -8.27 -26.42
CA PRO A 121 1.56 -6.99 -26.06
C PRO A 121 2.54 -5.94 -26.58
N ASP A 122 2.02 -4.89 -27.18
CA ASP A 122 2.79 -3.66 -27.35
C ASP A 122 3.48 -3.38 -26.01
N THR A 123 4.79 -3.59 -25.96
CA THR A 123 5.65 -3.15 -24.85
C THR A 123 5.86 -1.65 -25.00
N SER A 124 4.75 -0.95 -25.17
CA SER A 124 4.55 0.47 -25.03
C SER A 124 3.45 0.67 -24.00
N SER A 125 3.43 -0.16 -22.94
CA SER A 125 3.04 0.39 -21.65
C SER A 125 4.13 1.41 -21.35
N ALA A 126 3.86 2.68 -21.69
CA ALA A 126 4.44 3.79 -20.97
C ALA A 126 4.30 3.38 -19.51
N SER A 127 5.41 2.91 -18.94
CA SER A 127 5.46 2.46 -17.56
C SER A 127 5.07 3.69 -16.78
N GLU A 128 3.82 3.75 -16.33
CA GLU A 128 3.41 4.71 -15.33
C GLU A 128 4.35 4.47 -14.16
N SER A 129 5.39 5.30 -14.09
CA SER A 129 6.41 5.25 -13.06
C SER A 129 5.71 5.68 -11.78
N MET A 130 5.09 4.69 -11.13
CA MET A 130 4.41 4.89 -9.87
C MET A 130 5.50 4.96 -8.80
N ILE A 131 5.77 6.16 -8.33
CA ILE A 131 6.67 6.37 -7.19
C ILE A 131 5.95 5.84 -5.95
N LEU A 132 6.26 4.60 -5.57
CA LEU A 132 5.63 3.89 -4.45
C LEU A 132 5.96 4.54 -3.10
N SER A 133 7.11 5.19 -2.97
CA SER A 133 7.53 5.93 -1.79
C SER A 133 8.70 6.86 -2.10
N SER A 134 8.67 8.08 -1.55
CA SER A 134 9.82 8.99 -1.51
C SER A 134 10.35 9.07 -0.09
N TYR A 135 11.68 9.03 0.08
CA TYR A 135 12.34 9.13 1.37
C TYR A 135 13.36 10.27 1.33
N THR A 136 13.20 11.25 2.22
CA THR A 136 14.18 12.31 2.44
C THR A 136 14.77 12.13 3.84
N PRO A 137 16.08 11.77 3.97
CA PRO A 137 16.70 11.57 5.29
C PRO A 137 16.79 12.86 6.11
N ASN A 138 16.75 14.02 5.44
CA ASN A 138 16.79 15.33 6.07
C ASN A 138 15.39 15.95 6.11
N THR A 139 14.92 16.30 7.31
CA THR A 139 13.58 16.88 7.53
C THR A 139 13.40 18.26 6.87
N ASN A 140 14.49 18.93 6.52
CA ASN A 140 14.45 20.21 5.81
C ASN A 140 14.30 20.05 4.28
N VAL A 141 14.37 18.81 3.76
CA VAL A 141 14.23 18.51 2.34
C VAL A 141 12.83 17.97 2.07
N GLN A 142 12.09 18.64 1.18
CA GLN A 142 10.76 18.23 0.75
C GLN A 142 10.84 17.63 -0.64
N ALA A 143 10.28 16.44 -0.82
CA ALA A 143 10.12 15.83 -2.14
C ALA A 143 8.70 16.03 -2.65
N ARG A 144 8.55 16.50 -3.88
CA ARG A 144 7.27 16.67 -4.58
C ARG A 144 7.31 15.89 -5.88
N THR A 145 6.25 15.16 -6.17
CA THR A 145 6.13 14.39 -7.41
C THR A 145 4.97 14.95 -8.21
N TYR A 146 5.17 15.17 -9.51
CA TYR A 146 4.09 15.45 -10.44
C TYR A 146 4.35 14.80 -11.78
N HIS A 147 3.30 14.58 -12.57
CA HIS A 147 3.41 14.04 -13.92
C HIS A 147 3.43 15.21 -14.92
N ASP A 148 4.49 15.29 -15.72
CA ASP A 148 4.59 16.23 -16.84
C ASP A 148 4.12 15.54 -18.13
N ILE A 149 2.97 15.98 -18.63
CA ILE A 149 2.33 15.42 -19.82
C ILE A 149 3.13 15.75 -21.09
N GLY A 150 3.79 16.91 -21.14
CA GLY A 150 4.55 17.33 -22.32
C GLY A 150 5.87 16.57 -22.47
N ALA A 151 6.43 16.13 -21.34
CA ALA A 151 7.64 15.31 -21.31
C ALA A 151 7.36 13.79 -21.21
N GLU A 152 6.08 13.40 -21.11
CA GLU A 152 5.64 12.02 -20.80
C GLU A 152 6.44 11.40 -19.64
N ALA A 153 6.66 12.17 -18.57
CA ALA A 153 7.56 11.79 -17.50
C ALA A 153 7.01 12.14 -16.11
N THR A 154 7.31 11.28 -15.14
CA THR A 154 7.14 11.59 -13.71
C THR A 154 8.33 12.41 -13.23
N VAL A 155 8.07 13.64 -12.79
CA VAL A 155 9.08 14.56 -12.26
C VAL A 155 9.10 14.49 -10.74
N LEU A 156 10.28 14.25 -10.17
CA LEU A 156 10.55 14.36 -8.74
C LEU A 156 11.33 15.66 -8.48
N MET A 157 10.71 16.61 -7.79
CA MET A 157 11.31 17.87 -7.37
C MET A 157 11.70 17.80 -5.89
N LEU A 158 12.95 18.20 -5.59
CA LEU A 158 13.48 18.22 -4.24
C LEU A 158 13.75 19.67 -3.83
N ASP A 159 12.96 20.17 -2.87
CA ASP A 159 13.10 21.51 -2.30
C ASP A 159 13.92 21.44 -1.01
N GLY A 160 14.79 22.43 -0.77
CA GLY A 160 15.58 22.52 0.47
C GLY A 160 16.92 21.77 0.46
N LEU A 161 17.39 21.34 -0.73
CA LEU A 161 18.76 20.87 -0.90
C LEU A 161 19.74 22.05 -0.99
N ASP A 162 20.92 21.88 -0.41
CA ASP A 162 22.03 22.81 -0.61
C ASP A 162 22.41 22.88 -2.09
N ALA A 163 22.81 24.07 -2.54
CA ALA A 163 23.26 24.28 -3.91
C ALA A 163 24.42 23.32 -4.23
N VAL A 164 24.29 22.59 -5.35
CA VAL A 164 25.37 21.73 -5.83
C VAL A 164 26.50 22.62 -6.35
N PRO A 165 27.74 22.47 -5.84
CA PRO A 165 28.88 23.26 -6.32
C PRO A 165 29.12 23.04 -7.83
N ALA A 166 29.41 24.12 -8.56
CA ALA A 166 29.58 24.08 -10.02
C ALA A 166 30.78 23.23 -10.49
N ASP A 167 31.75 23.00 -9.60
CA ASP A 167 32.93 22.16 -9.80
C ASP A 167 32.68 20.68 -9.52
N ARG A 168 31.48 20.31 -9.02
CA ARG A 168 31.15 18.93 -8.69
C ARG A 168 30.83 18.12 -9.95
N LYS A 169 31.66 17.12 -10.24
CA LYS A 169 31.41 16.18 -11.34
C LYS A 169 30.22 15.28 -11.00
N VAL A 170 29.08 15.49 -11.67
CA VAL A 170 27.90 14.62 -11.58
C VAL A 170 28.11 13.43 -12.51
N SER A 171 28.14 12.21 -11.95
CA SER A 171 28.16 10.97 -12.73
C SER A 171 26.80 10.30 -12.63
N GLY A 172 26.12 10.13 -13.77
CA GLY A 172 24.87 9.37 -13.84
C GLY A 172 25.14 7.87 -13.96
N ILE A 173 24.26 7.06 -13.37
CA ILE A 173 24.22 5.61 -13.61
C ILE A 173 23.14 5.36 -14.66
N ASN A 174 23.50 4.71 -15.77
CA ASN A 174 22.52 4.36 -16.80
C ASN A 174 21.92 2.99 -16.49
N ILE A 175 20.65 2.99 -16.09
CA ILE A 175 19.92 1.79 -15.70
C ILE A 175 19.00 1.39 -16.84
N GLN A 176 19.09 0.13 -17.27
CA GLN A 176 18.25 -0.41 -18.33
C GLN A 176 17.11 -1.27 -17.80
N ARG A 177 17.37 -1.97 -16.69
CA ARG A 177 16.40 -2.86 -16.07
C ARG A 177 16.51 -2.79 -14.57
N SER A 178 15.38 -2.89 -13.91
CA SER A 178 15.28 -3.17 -12.48
C SER A 178 14.49 -4.44 -12.27
N GLU A 179 14.93 -5.27 -11.33
CA GLU A 179 14.21 -6.46 -10.87
C GLU A 179 13.88 -6.28 -9.39
N VAL A 180 12.62 -6.52 -9.05
CA VAL A 180 12.13 -6.50 -7.67
C VAL A 180 12.11 -7.93 -7.17
N GLU A 181 12.70 -8.18 -6.01
CA GLU A 181 12.68 -9.46 -5.31
C GLU A 181 11.82 -9.30 -4.05
N PRO A 182 10.52 -9.67 -4.11
CA PRO A 182 9.56 -9.38 -3.05
C PRO A 182 9.92 -10.05 -1.73
N GLU A 183 10.43 -11.29 -1.79
CA GLU A 183 10.85 -12.08 -0.63
C GLU A 183 11.96 -11.42 0.19
N LEU A 184 12.82 -10.65 -0.49
CA LEU A 184 13.94 -9.94 0.13
C LEU A 184 13.66 -8.45 0.33
N ALA A 185 12.45 -7.97 0.01
CA ALA A 185 12.08 -6.56 -0.02
C ALA A 185 13.15 -5.69 -0.70
N SER A 186 13.71 -6.19 -1.81
CA SER A 186 14.85 -5.57 -2.47
C SER A 186 14.62 -5.33 -3.96
N THR A 187 15.36 -4.37 -4.52
CA THR A 187 15.33 -4.01 -5.93
C THR A 187 16.76 -3.93 -6.44
N THR A 188 17.09 -4.75 -7.44
CA THR A 188 18.39 -4.77 -8.11
C THR A 188 18.28 -4.09 -9.47
N MET A 189 19.23 -3.21 -9.77
CA MET A 189 19.30 -2.43 -11.00
C MET A 189 20.49 -2.87 -11.84
N TYR A 190 20.27 -3.00 -13.15
CA TYR A 190 21.23 -3.53 -14.10
C TYR A 190 21.58 -2.52 -15.19
N ASP A 191 22.83 -2.56 -15.64
CA ASP A 191 23.32 -1.78 -16.78
C ASP A 191 22.92 -2.40 -18.14
N LYS A 192 23.44 -1.82 -19.22
CA LYS A 192 23.24 -2.30 -20.60
C LYS A 192 23.86 -3.66 -20.88
N GLN A 193 24.87 -4.03 -20.13
CA GLN A 193 25.59 -5.30 -20.24
C GLN A 193 24.92 -6.41 -19.41
N GLY A 194 23.91 -6.06 -18.59
CA GLY A 194 23.24 -6.97 -17.68
C GLY A 194 23.99 -7.18 -16.37
N ALA A 195 25.00 -6.36 -16.07
CA ALA A 195 25.67 -6.39 -14.78
C ALA A 195 24.85 -5.63 -13.74
N ALA A 196 24.74 -6.19 -12.52
CA ALA A 196 24.08 -5.51 -11.41
C ALA A 196 24.95 -4.34 -10.93
N VAL A 197 24.39 -3.13 -10.93
CA VAL A 197 25.11 -1.89 -10.57
C VAL A 197 24.70 -1.39 -9.19
N LEU A 198 23.43 -1.57 -8.83
CA LEU A 198 22.89 -1.04 -7.58
C LEU A 198 21.83 -1.99 -7.03
N MET A 199 21.88 -2.22 -5.72
CA MET A 199 20.81 -2.92 -5.00
C MET A 199 20.30 -2.01 -3.90
N ILE A 200 18.98 -1.84 -3.85
CA ILE A 200 18.28 -1.13 -2.79
C ILE A 200 17.48 -2.16 -2.00
N SER A 201 17.69 -2.23 -0.68
CA SER A 201 16.93 -3.10 0.23
C SER A 201 16.42 -2.30 1.42
N ARG A 202 15.74 -2.94 2.37
CA ARG A 202 15.31 -2.32 3.63
C ARG A 202 15.97 -3.01 4.83
N ASP A 203 16.33 -2.22 5.84
CA ASP A 203 16.76 -2.75 7.13
C ASP A 203 15.55 -3.24 7.98
N ALA A 204 15.83 -3.76 9.17
CA ALA A 204 14.79 -4.22 10.10
C ALA A 204 13.83 -3.10 10.59
N LEU A 205 14.22 -1.84 10.45
CA LEU A 205 13.42 -0.66 10.77
C LEU A 205 12.70 -0.09 9.54
N GLY A 206 12.88 -0.70 8.36
CA GLY A 206 12.30 -0.27 7.09
C GLY A 206 13.08 0.82 6.37
N ASN A 207 14.26 1.22 6.84
CA ASN A 207 15.08 2.25 6.19
C ASN A 207 15.74 1.69 4.93
N PRO A 208 15.85 2.49 3.85
CA PRO A 208 16.51 2.04 2.64
C PRO A 208 18.02 1.84 2.87
N MET A 209 18.51 0.65 2.56
CA MET A 209 19.93 0.34 2.48
C MET A 209 20.36 0.26 1.02
N ILE A 210 21.40 0.99 0.67
CA ILE A 210 21.94 1.03 -0.70
C ILE A 210 23.26 0.28 -0.71
N SER A 211 23.33 -0.80 -1.47
CA SER A 211 24.57 -1.53 -1.72
C SER A 211 24.99 -1.36 -3.17
N PRO A 212 26.18 -0.79 -3.45
CA PRO A 212 26.76 -0.88 -4.77
C PRO A 212 27.01 -2.36 -5.10
N ARG A 213 26.73 -2.74 -6.35
CA ARG A 213 27.10 -4.05 -6.90
C ARG A 213 28.11 -3.75 -8.01
N GLY A 214 29.28 -4.37 -7.92
CA GLY A 214 30.40 -4.21 -8.85
C GLY A 214 30.83 -5.57 -9.36
#